data_AF-A0AA36NA42-F1
#
_entry.id   AF-A0AA36NA42-F1
#
_cell.length_a   1.000
_cell.length_b   1.000
_cell.length_c   1.000
_cell.angle_alpha   90.00
_cell.angle_beta   90.00
_cell.angle_gamma   90.00
#
_symmetry.space_group_name_H-M   'P 1'
#
loop_
_entity.id
_entity.type
_entity.pdbx_description
1 polymer ?
#
loop_
_entity_poly.entity_id
_entity_poly.type
_entity_poly.pdbx_seq_one_letter_code
_entity_poly.pdbx_strand_id
1 'polypeptide(L)'
;MSADGVPVREASWRLLCRRPQIFACDSFLTPEECLAIRRLAEVNIPVQCSSKMRVDLEITPGGGDHAVLRAIERRIEALSGLKAHPGEMPWAVHFTPGAEEEPEKRVNLGLHLDTNNTREKRWLTFIIYLQTTPAHQGGHTLFPLAQTKGSKVTHLGDTLLAANLQHTGPALNSHLQEAAEQLLARGEVLAQKALVEESARPGLAVAPREGLCVAFWTRLPGSGAVDCASWHGGAAVTGEGGKWTLQKFREAPPEALKDCCVEAGGSRTPSPGLCTRPRAPAPALLRGRRALSR
;
A
#
# COMPACT_ATOMS: atom_id res chain seq x y z
N MET A 1 18.67 -9.67 -19.34
CA MET A 1 17.45 -9.24 -20.06
C MET A 1 16.39 -10.32 -19.91
N SER A 2 15.12 -9.97 -19.74
CA SER A 2 14.00 -10.93 -19.80
C SER A 2 13.68 -11.30 -21.25
N ALA A 3 12.84 -12.32 -21.47
CA ALA A 3 12.38 -12.73 -22.80
C ALA A 3 11.75 -11.57 -23.62
N ASP A 4 11.21 -10.57 -22.91
CA ASP A 4 10.58 -9.38 -23.52
C ASP A 4 11.56 -8.21 -23.73
N GLY A 5 12.86 -8.42 -23.58
CA GLY A 5 13.88 -7.37 -23.75
C GLY A 5 13.96 -6.35 -22.61
N VAL A 6 13.23 -6.54 -21.50
CA VAL A 6 13.31 -5.64 -20.34
C VAL A 6 14.41 -6.12 -19.38
N PRO A 7 15.29 -5.24 -18.87
CA PRO A 7 16.25 -5.59 -17.84
C PRO A 7 15.59 -6.23 -16.62
N VAL A 8 16.11 -7.37 -16.18
CA VAL A 8 15.69 -7.99 -14.92
C VAL A 8 16.44 -7.26 -13.82
N ARG A 9 15.70 -6.61 -12.93
CA ARG A 9 16.24 -5.93 -11.76
C ARG A 9 15.63 -6.53 -10.51
N GLU A 10 16.49 -6.91 -9.57
CA GLU A 10 16.06 -7.38 -8.26
C GLU A 10 15.56 -6.21 -7.41
N ALA A 11 14.50 -6.45 -6.65
CA ALA A 11 13.95 -5.49 -5.70
C ALA A 11 14.43 -5.83 -4.28
N SER A 12 15.15 -4.91 -3.63
CA SER A 12 15.58 -5.05 -2.24
C SER A 12 14.52 -4.47 -1.32
N TRP A 13 13.97 -5.31 -0.44
CA TRP A 13 12.88 -4.94 0.46
C TRP A 13 13.37 -4.75 1.90
N ARG A 14 12.97 -3.63 2.50
CA ARG A 14 13.27 -3.29 3.89
C ARG A 14 11.97 -3.26 4.70
N LEU A 15 11.96 -3.97 5.83
CA LEU A 15 10.83 -3.96 6.75
C LEU A 15 10.72 -2.59 7.42
N LEU A 16 9.59 -1.90 7.23
CA LEU A 16 9.26 -0.63 7.89
C LEU A 16 8.44 -0.84 9.16
N CYS A 17 7.49 -1.78 9.12
CA CYS A 17 6.60 -2.03 10.24
C CYS A 17 6.25 -3.52 10.32
N ARG A 18 6.16 -4.05 11.54
CA ARG A 18 5.70 -5.42 11.79
C ARG A 18 4.18 -5.54 11.91
N ARG A 19 3.51 -4.47 12.32
CA ARG A 19 2.04 -4.41 12.45
C ARG A 19 1.51 -3.00 12.11
N PRO A 20 0.81 -2.81 10.98
CA PRO A 20 0.61 -3.83 9.94
C PRO A 20 1.96 -4.19 9.34
N GLN A 21 2.05 -5.34 8.66
CA GLN A 21 3.31 -5.69 8.00
C GLN A 21 3.51 -4.76 6.79
N ILE A 22 4.55 -3.94 6.83
CA ILE A 22 4.88 -2.94 5.79
C ILE A 22 6.34 -3.11 5.40
N PHE A 23 6.58 -3.20 4.10
CA PHE A 23 7.91 -3.16 3.48
C PHE A 23 8.03 -1.96 2.55
N ALA A 24 9.26 -1.48 2.38
CA ALA A 24 9.62 -0.50 1.36
C ALA A 24 10.73 -1.02 0.46
N CYS A 25 10.70 -0.61 -0.80
CA CYS A 25 11.78 -0.77 -1.75
C CYS A 25 12.11 0.61 -2.34
N ASP A 26 13.24 1.18 -1.90
CA ASP A 26 13.63 2.58 -2.17
C ASP A 26 13.93 2.85 -3.66
N SER A 27 14.32 1.83 -4.41
CA SER A 27 14.66 1.92 -5.84
C SER A 27 13.84 0.90 -6.64
N PHE A 28 12.54 0.84 -6.38
CA PHE A 28 11.64 -0.12 -7.00
C PHE A 28 11.38 0.17 -8.48
N LEU A 29 11.30 1.45 -8.86
CA LEU A 29 11.35 1.95 -10.24
C LEU A 29 12.56 2.84 -10.48
N THR A 30 13.03 2.96 -11.72
CA THR A 30 13.93 4.06 -12.13
C THR A 30 13.12 5.31 -12.49
N PRO A 31 13.74 6.50 -12.56
CA PRO A 31 13.07 7.70 -13.05
C PRO A 31 12.46 7.51 -14.46
N GLU A 32 13.13 6.78 -15.35
CA GLU A 32 12.64 6.49 -16.70
C GLU A 32 11.41 5.58 -16.67
N GLU A 33 11.39 4.59 -15.77
CA GLU A 33 10.23 3.73 -15.55
C GLU A 33 9.05 4.51 -14.97
N CYS A 34 9.30 5.42 -14.01
CA CYS A 34 8.28 6.33 -13.48
C CYS A 34 7.67 7.21 -14.58
N LEU A 35 8.52 7.82 -15.41
CA LEU A 35 8.10 8.66 -16.51
C LEU A 35 7.30 7.88 -17.57
N ALA A 36 7.74 6.67 -17.92
CA ALA A 36 7.01 5.78 -18.83
C ALA A 36 5.57 5.52 -18.36
N ILE A 37 5.39 5.22 -17.08
CA ILE A 37 4.06 4.97 -16.51
C ILE A 37 3.21 6.25 -16.50
N ARG A 38 3.81 7.39 -16.17
CA ARG A 38 3.09 8.68 -16.22
C ARG A 38 2.62 8.99 -17.63
N ARG A 39 3.45 8.82 -18.67
CA ARG A 39 3.05 9.02 -20.08
C ARG A 39 1.84 8.17 -20.49
N LEU A 40 1.78 6.91 -20.03
CA LEU A 40 0.63 6.03 -20.29
C LEU A 40 -0.68 6.56 -19.69
N ALA A 41 -0.60 7.27 -18.55
CA ALA A 41 -1.77 7.77 -17.84
C ALA A 41 -2.12 9.24 -18.20
N GLU A 42 -1.13 10.09 -18.45
CA GLU A 42 -1.27 11.52 -18.73
C GLU A 42 -2.22 11.79 -19.91
N VAL A 43 -2.23 10.92 -20.93
CA VAL A 43 -3.15 11.04 -22.08
C VAL A 43 -4.63 10.98 -21.70
N ASN A 44 -4.96 10.43 -20.52
CA ASN A 44 -6.32 10.30 -20.00
C ASN A 44 -6.60 11.27 -18.83
N ILE A 45 -5.67 12.16 -18.51
CA ILE A 45 -5.80 13.12 -17.42
C ILE A 45 -5.96 14.52 -18.02
N PRO A 46 -7.07 15.24 -17.71
CA PRO A 46 -7.24 16.60 -18.16
C PRO A 46 -6.10 17.51 -17.66
N VAL A 47 -5.72 18.50 -18.48
CA VAL A 47 -4.67 19.48 -18.15
C VAL A 47 -4.94 20.19 -16.82
N GLN A 48 -6.21 20.45 -16.52
CA GLN A 48 -6.66 21.00 -15.25
C GLN A 48 -7.58 19.99 -14.56
N CYS A 49 -7.24 19.62 -13.33
CA CYS A 49 -8.09 18.78 -12.50
C CYS A 49 -8.07 19.27 -11.06
N SER A 50 -9.26 19.42 -10.46
CA SER A 50 -9.45 19.84 -9.08
C SER A 50 -9.69 18.69 -8.11
N SER A 51 -9.78 17.45 -8.61
CA SER A 51 -10.06 16.26 -7.80
C SER A 51 -9.10 15.12 -8.12
N LYS A 52 -9.04 14.10 -7.25
CA LYS A 52 -8.19 12.94 -7.46
C LYS A 52 -8.68 12.14 -8.67
N MET A 53 -7.80 11.97 -9.66
CA MET A 53 -8.06 11.16 -10.85
C MET A 53 -7.51 9.75 -10.70
N ARG A 54 -8.16 8.82 -11.40
CA ARG A 54 -7.73 7.43 -11.52
C ARG A 54 -7.75 7.03 -12.99
N VAL A 55 -6.66 6.44 -13.46
CA VAL A 55 -6.51 5.85 -14.79
C VAL A 55 -6.09 4.40 -14.60
N ASP A 56 -6.90 3.47 -15.10
CA ASP A 56 -6.57 2.06 -15.06
C ASP A 56 -5.68 1.69 -16.26
N LEU A 57 -4.61 0.93 -16.00
CA LEU A 57 -3.64 0.46 -16.98
C LEU A 57 -3.66 -1.07 -17.04
N GLU A 58 -3.90 -1.59 -18.25
CA GLU A 58 -3.83 -3.01 -18.53
C GLU A 58 -2.44 -3.43 -19.03
N ILE A 59 -2.10 -4.68 -18.75
CA ILE A 59 -0.86 -5.28 -19.23
C ILE A 59 -1.13 -5.87 -20.61
N THR A 60 -0.57 -5.23 -21.62
CA THR A 60 -0.68 -5.69 -23.01
C THR A 60 0.64 -6.34 -23.46
N PRO A 61 0.61 -7.26 -24.45
CA PRO A 61 1.81 -7.92 -24.98
C PRO A 61 2.73 -7.02 -25.83
N GLY A 62 2.53 -5.70 -25.83
CA GLY A 62 3.33 -4.73 -26.61
C GLY A 62 4.71 -4.39 -26.02
N GLY A 63 5.56 -3.78 -26.85
CA GLY A 63 6.83 -3.16 -26.42
C GLY A 63 6.64 -1.74 -25.85
N GLY A 64 7.75 -1.01 -25.69
CA GLY A 64 7.72 0.39 -25.22
C GLY A 64 7.32 0.54 -23.76
N ASP A 65 6.61 1.63 -23.43
CA ASP A 65 6.24 1.97 -22.05
C ASP A 65 5.41 0.87 -21.38
N HIS A 66 4.58 0.11 -22.11
CA HIS A 66 3.82 -1.02 -21.54
C HIS A 66 4.70 -2.17 -21.02
N ALA A 67 5.93 -2.32 -21.53
CA ALA A 67 6.84 -3.36 -21.08
C ALA A 67 7.25 -3.18 -19.61
N VAL A 68 7.18 -1.95 -19.08
CA VAL A 68 7.46 -1.66 -17.67
C VAL A 68 6.47 -2.35 -16.74
N LEU A 69 5.18 -2.43 -17.11
CA LEU A 69 4.15 -3.04 -16.28
C LEU A 69 4.40 -4.54 -16.08
N ARG A 70 4.87 -5.23 -17.14
CA ARG A 70 5.29 -6.65 -17.04
C ARG A 70 6.49 -6.84 -16.12
N ALA A 71 7.45 -5.91 -16.15
CA ALA A 71 8.61 -5.97 -15.25
C ALA A 71 8.20 -5.72 -13.80
N ILE A 72 7.28 -4.79 -13.57
CA ILE A 72 6.73 -4.49 -12.24
C ILE A 72 5.99 -5.70 -11.68
N GLU A 73 5.13 -6.36 -12.47
CA GLU A 73 4.44 -7.59 -12.07
C GLU A 73 5.41 -8.66 -11.56
N ARG A 74 6.50 -8.92 -12.29
CA ARG A 74 7.52 -9.89 -11.87
C ARG A 74 8.18 -9.49 -10.55
N ARG A 75 8.44 -8.20 -10.32
CA ARG A 75 9.04 -7.69 -9.08
C ARG A 75 8.09 -7.84 -7.88
N ILE A 76 6.80 -7.57 -8.06
CA ILE A 76 5.82 -7.73 -6.97
C ILE A 76 5.45 -9.20 -6.71
N GLU A 77 5.49 -10.06 -7.73
CA GLU A 77 5.37 -11.52 -7.57
C GLU A 77 6.51 -12.06 -6.69
N ALA A 78 7.74 -11.59 -6.90
CA ALA A 78 8.90 -12.00 -6.09
C ALA A 78 8.76 -11.65 -4.59
N LEU A 79 8.09 -10.54 -4.24
CA LEU A 79 7.78 -10.22 -2.83
C LEU A 79 6.61 -11.05 -2.30
N SER A 80 5.52 -11.08 -3.06
CA SER A 80 4.24 -11.63 -2.59
C SER A 80 4.21 -13.15 -2.58
N GLY A 81 4.99 -13.79 -3.45
CA GLY A 81 4.84 -15.21 -3.78
C GLY A 81 3.54 -15.52 -4.55
N LEU A 82 2.80 -14.49 -4.98
CA LEU A 82 1.50 -14.61 -5.64
C LEU A 82 1.59 -14.15 -7.09
N LYS A 83 1.17 -15.04 -7.99
CA LYS A 83 0.93 -14.72 -9.38
C LYS A 83 -0.37 -13.95 -9.52
N ALA A 84 -0.38 -12.99 -10.45
CA ALA A 84 -1.61 -12.34 -10.86
C ALA A 84 -2.62 -13.38 -11.38
N HIS A 85 -3.90 -13.15 -11.12
CA HIS A 85 -5.00 -13.92 -11.71
C HIS A 85 -6.03 -13.00 -12.38
N PRO A 86 -6.87 -13.50 -13.31
CA PRO A 86 -7.79 -12.66 -14.10
C PRO A 86 -8.87 -11.91 -13.30
N GLY A 87 -9.06 -12.26 -12.02
CA GLY A 87 -10.01 -11.58 -11.14
C GLY A 87 -9.44 -10.33 -10.45
N GLU A 88 -8.13 -10.12 -10.52
CA GLU A 88 -7.49 -8.93 -9.97
C GLU A 88 -7.85 -7.68 -10.77
N MET A 89 -7.97 -6.54 -10.08
CA MET A 89 -8.09 -5.24 -10.75
C MET A 89 -6.84 -4.91 -11.57
N PRO A 90 -6.98 -4.12 -12.65
CA PRO A 90 -5.84 -3.56 -13.36
C PRO A 90 -4.96 -2.70 -12.44
N TRP A 91 -3.79 -2.33 -12.96
CA TRP A 91 -2.98 -1.30 -12.32
C TRP A 91 -3.73 0.02 -12.31
N ALA A 92 -3.67 0.78 -11.22
CA ALA A 92 -4.36 2.06 -11.12
C ALA A 92 -3.35 3.19 -10.90
N VAL A 93 -3.16 4.03 -11.90
CA VAL A 93 -2.45 5.30 -11.73
C VAL A 93 -3.42 6.30 -11.11
N HIS A 94 -2.98 6.95 -10.04
CA HIS A 94 -3.71 8.04 -9.42
C HIS A 94 -2.90 9.32 -9.50
N PHE A 95 -3.55 10.37 -9.99
CA PHE A 95 -3.06 11.74 -9.87
C PHE A 95 -3.91 12.49 -8.83
N THR A 96 -3.27 13.06 -7.83
CA THR A 96 -3.91 13.92 -6.84
C THR A 96 -3.38 15.34 -7.04
N PRO A 97 -4.19 16.31 -7.49
CA PRO A 97 -3.75 17.68 -7.63
C PRO A 97 -3.42 18.26 -6.24
N GLY A 98 -2.48 19.20 -6.21
CA GLY A 98 -2.23 19.98 -5.01
C GLY A 98 -3.31 21.04 -4.82
N ALA A 99 -3.72 21.26 -3.58
CA ALA A 99 -4.59 22.38 -3.23
C ALA A 99 -3.80 23.70 -3.33
N GLU A 100 -4.46 24.73 -3.86
CA GLU A 100 -3.91 26.08 -3.95
C GLU A 100 -3.75 26.71 -2.55
N GLU A 101 -4.67 26.39 -1.65
CA GLU A 101 -4.67 26.82 -0.26
C GLU A 101 -4.36 25.65 0.68
N GLU A 102 -3.86 25.98 1.87
CA GLU A 102 -3.62 25.00 2.92
C GLU A 102 -4.94 24.41 3.42
N PRO A 103 -5.15 23.09 3.31
CA PRO A 103 -6.42 22.47 3.66
C PRO A 103 -6.61 22.43 5.17
N GLU A 104 -7.82 22.73 5.64
CA GLU A 104 -8.20 22.61 7.05
C GLU A 104 -8.02 21.18 7.59
N LYS A 105 -8.29 20.18 6.73
CA LYS A 105 -8.14 18.75 7.01
C LYS A 105 -7.23 18.11 5.96
N ARG A 106 -6.15 17.48 6.39
CA ARG A 106 -5.21 16.79 5.50
C ARG A 106 -5.63 15.36 5.21
N VAL A 107 -6.56 14.76 5.93
CA VAL A 107 -7.07 13.40 5.69
C VAL A 107 -8.53 13.46 5.20
N ASN A 108 -8.78 14.35 4.23
CA ASN A 108 -10.10 14.69 3.71
C ASN A 108 -10.81 13.53 2.98
N LEU A 109 -10.07 12.62 2.35
CA LEU A 109 -10.62 11.39 1.75
C LEU A 109 -10.94 10.30 2.77
N GLY A 110 -10.62 10.54 4.04
CA GLY A 110 -10.77 9.57 5.11
C GLY A 110 -9.67 8.51 5.14
N LEU A 111 -9.84 7.58 6.07
CA LEU A 111 -9.02 6.38 6.23
C LEU A 111 -9.84 5.17 5.81
N HIS A 112 -9.16 4.12 5.33
CA HIS A 112 -9.82 2.89 4.92
C HIS A 112 -8.94 1.65 5.11
N LEU A 113 -9.60 0.50 4.99
CA LEU A 113 -9.00 -0.82 4.79
C LEU A 113 -9.23 -1.22 3.34
N ASP A 114 -8.26 -1.89 2.72
CA ASP A 114 -8.34 -2.23 1.29
C ASP A 114 -9.36 -3.31 0.96
N THR A 115 -9.87 -4.03 1.97
CA THR A 115 -10.98 -4.97 1.80
C THR A 115 -12.33 -4.30 1.54
N ASN A 116 -12.38 -2.96 1.55
CA ASN A 116 -13.59 -2.18 1.32
C ASN A 116 -14.29 -2.52 0.00
N ASN A 117 -15.55 -2.11 -0.14
CA ASN A 117 -16.36 -2.37 -1.34
C ASN A 117 -16.40 -3.87 -1.70
N THR A 118 -16.57 -4.72 -0.69
CA THR A 118 -16.66 -6.20 -0.79
C THR A 118 -15.44 -6.86 -1.45
N ARG A 119 -14.26 -6.24 -1.36
CA ARG A 119 -13.00 -6.76 -1.91
C ARG A 119 -12.24 -7.62 -0.92
N GLU A 120 -12.93 -8.61 -0.36
CA GLU A 120 -12.41 -9.47 0.71
C GLU A 120 -11.13 -10.22 0.30
N LYS A 121 -10.91 -10.45 -0.99
CA LYS A 121 -9.75 -11.20 -1.48
C LYS A 121 -8.46 -10.39 -1.48
N ARG A 122 -8.47 -9.08 -1.20
CA ARG A 122 -7.26 -8.26 -1.17
C ARG A 122 -6.42 -8.58 0.06
N TRP A 123 -5.19 -9.01 -0.17
CA TRP A 123 -4.25 -9.41 0.87
C TRP A 123 -3.08 -8.44 1.02
N LEU A 124 -2.60 -7.93 -0.11
CA LEU A 124 -1.39 -7.13 -0.19
C LEU A 124 -1.60 -5.99 -1.17
N THR A 125 -1.24 -4.79 -0.74
CA THR A 125 -1.34 -3.57 -1.53
C THR A 125 0.04 -3.03 -1.81
N PHE A 126 0.27 -2.66 -3.07
CA PHE A 126 1.46 -1.96 -3.53
C PHE A 126 1.08 -0.52 -3.87
N ILE A 127 1.81 0.44 -3.31
CA ILE A 127 1.76 1.85 -3.68
C ILE A 127 3.17 2.24 -4.12
N ILE A 128 3.31 2.66 -5.37
CA ILE A 128 4.57 3.08 -5.96
C ILE A 128 4.45 4.57 -6.27
N TYR A 129 5.36 5.39 -5.78
CA TYR A 129 5.35 6.83 -6.06
C TYR A 129 6.05 7.11 -7.39
N LEU A 130 5.34 7.72 -8.33
CA LEU A 130 5.84 8.01 -9.69
C LEU A 130 6.48 9.39 -9.80
N GLN A 131 6.50 10.15 -8.70
CA GLN A 131 7.22 11.39 -8.55
C GLN A 131 7.52 11.64 -7.07
N THR A 132 8.47 12.53 -6.80
CA THR A 132 8.72 13.05 -5.45
C THR A 132 7.80 14.22 -5.17
N THR A 133 7.11 14.18 -4.04
CA THR A 133 6.39 15.33 -3.48
C THR A 133 7.17 15.79 -2.23
N PRO A 134 7.66 17.04 -2.17
CA PRO A 134 8.36 17.56 -1.00
C PRO A 134 7.55 17.35 0.30
N ALA A 135 8.22 17.03 1.41
CA ALA A 135 7.55 16.70 2.66
C ALA A 135 6.58 17.80 3.14
N HIS A 136 6.98 19.07 3.03
CA HIS A 136 6.16 20.22 3.42
C HIS A 136 4.88 20.38 2.58
N GLN A 137 4.81 19.78 1.38
CA GLN A 137 3.62 19.76 0.53
C GLN A 137 2.66 18.61 0.88
N GLY A 138 3.01 17.73 1.83
CA GLY A 138 2.16 16.63 2.25
C GLY A 138 2.21 15.42 1.31
N GLY A 139 1.05 14.87 0.97
CA GLY A 139 0.95 13.70 0.08
C GLY A 139 1.34 12.34 0.69
N HIS A 140 1.83 12.31 1.93
CA HIS A 140 2.22 11.10 2.66
C HIS A 140 1.15 9.99 2.65
N THR A 141 1.59 8.74 2.59
CA THR A 141 0.71 7.59 2.92
C THR A 141 0.78 7.35 4.42
N LEU A 142 -0.36 7.44 5.09
CA LEU A 142 -0.49 7.44 6.54
C LEU A 142 -1.04 6.10 7.03
N PHE A 143 -0.43 5.55 8.07
CA PHE A 143 -0.89 4.38 8.81
C PHE A 143 -1.02 4.75 10.29
N PRO A 144 -2.13 5.37 10.71
CA PRO A 144 -2.31 5.87 12.08
C PRO A 144 -2.22 4.79 13.16
N LEU A 145 -2.54 3.53 12.81
CA LEU A 145 -2.50 2.40 13.74
C LEU A 145 -1.24 1.52 13.59
N ALA A 146 -0.24 1.96 12.83
CA ALA A 146 1.03 1.25 12.79
C ALA A 146 1.75 1.32 14.14
N GLN A 147 2.33 0.19 14.58
CA GLN A 147 3.12 0.08 15.82
C GLN A 147 2.33 0.40 17.12
N THR A 148 1.00 0.28 17.11
CA THR A 148 0.15 0.62 18.27
C THR A 148 -0.29 -0.58 19.12
N LYS A 149 0.19 -1.81 18.84
CA LYS A 149 -0.30 -3.06 19.47
C LYS A 149 -0.40 -2.92 21.01
N GLY A 150 -1.60 -3.17 21.54
CA GLY A 150 -1.87 -3.13 22.99
C GLY A 150 -2.13 -1.74 23.55
N SER A 151 -2.09 -0.68 22.72
CA SER A 151 -2.52 0.66 23.11
C SER A 151 -4.03 0.80 23.04
N LYS A 152 -4.58 1.74 23.83
CA LYS A 152 -6.01 2.12 23.81
C LYS A 152 -6.52 2.50 22.42
N VAL A 153 -5.63 2.99 21.55
CA VAL A 153 -5.96 3.49 20.21
C VAL A 153 -6.21 2.36 19.21
N THR A 154 -5.62 1.17 19.42
CA THR A 154 -5.87 -0.01 18.56
C THR A 154 -7.36 -0.36 18.51
N HIS A 155 -8.04 -0.21 19.66
CA HIS A 155 -9.45 -0.51 19.81
C HIS A 155 -10.35 0.31 18.87
N LEU A 156 -9.95 1.52 18.47
CA LEU A 156 -10.72 2.33 17.51
C LEU A 156 -10.89 1.59 16.17
N GLY A 157 -9.78 1.06 15.63
CA GLY A 157 -9.80 0.31 14.38
C GLY A 157 -10.53 -1.02 14.49
N ASP A 158 -10.40 -1.70 15.64
CA ASP A 158 -11.12 -2.96 15.92
C ASP A 158 -12.63 -2.73 16.03
N THR A 159 -13.07 -1.67 16.71
CA THR A 159 -14.50 -1.32 16.86
C THR A 159 -15.16 -1.03 15.53
N LEU A 160 -14.52 -0.26 14.66
CA LEU A 160 -15.02 0.00 13.31
C LEU A 160 -15.10 -1.29 12.48
N LEU A 161 -14.04 -2.10 12.51
CA LEU A 161 -13.99 -3.36 11.78
C LEU A 161 -15.05 -4.36 12.28
N ALA A 162 -15.29 -4.46 13.59
CA ALA A 162 -16.32 -5.30 14.19
C ALA A 162 -17.74 -4.87 13.78
N ALA A 163 -17.93 -3.60 13.46
CA ALA A 163 -19.17 -3.07 12.89
C ALA A 163 -19.24 -3.17 11.35
N ASN A 164 -18.29 -3.88 10.73
CA ASN A 164 -18.13 -3.99 9.28
C ASN A 164 -17.93 -2.64 8.56
N LEU A 165 -17.37 -1.65 9.25
CA LEU A 165 -16.97 -0.37 8.68
C LEU A 165 -15.50 -0.42 8.28
N GLN A 166 -15.24 -0.22 6.99
CA GLN A 166 -13.90 -0.29 6.39
C GLN A 166 -13.48 1.03 5.73
N HIS A 167 -14.23 2.09 5.99
CA HIS A 167 -13.95 3.46 5.57
C HIS A 167 -14.50 4.42 6.64
N THR A 168 -13.81 5.51 6.95
CA THR A 168 -14.25 6.47 7.99
C THR A 168 -15.26 7.50 7.49
N GLY A 169 -15.40 7.66 6.17
CA GLY A 169 -16.37 8.58 5.54
C GLY A 169 -17.85 8.25 5.78
N PRO A 170 -18.32 6.99 5.61
CA PRO A 170 -19.70 6.62 5.89
C PRO A 170 -19.86 6.10 7.33
N ALA A 171 -19.85 6.99 8.33
CA ALA A 171 -20.23 6.61 9.69
C ALA A 171 -21.68 7.05 9.99
N LEU A 172 -22.64 6.17 9.74
CA LEU A 172 -24.05 6.31 10.12
C LEU A 172 -24.27 5.53 11.43
N ASN A 173 -24.11 6.20 12.58
CA ASN A 173 -24.60 5.91 13.95
C ASN A 173 -23.71 6.63 14.99
N SER A 174 -24.29 7.20 16.05
CA SER A 174 -23.60 8.11 16.99
C SER A 174 -22.35 7.53 17.66
N HIS A 175 -22.38 6.27 18.11
CA HIS A 175 -21.24 5.65 18.80
C HIS A 175 -20.08 5.23 17.88
N LEU A 176 -20.36 4.92 16.60
CA LEU A 176 -19.32 4.56 15.62
C LEU A 176 -18.70 5.80 14.97
N GLN A 177 -19.47 6.89 14.90
CA GLN A 177 -18.99 8.20 14.46
C GLN A 177 -17.83 8.69 15.34
N GLU A 178 -17.96 8.60 16.67
CA GLU A 178 -16.89 9.00 17.59
C GLU A 178 -15.59 8.22 17.35
N ALA A 179 -15.68 6.89 17.18
CA ALA A 179 -14.50 6.06 16.89
C ALA A 179 -13.84 6.42 15.54
N ALA A 180 -14.64 6.69 14.51
CA ALA A 180 -14.16 7.13 13.20
C ALA A 180 -13.50 8.52 13.27
N GLU A 181 -14.08 9.46 14.00
CA GLU A 181 -13.54 10.81 14.21
C GLU A 181 -12.23 10.78 14.99
N GLN A 182 -12.14 9.98 16.06
CA GLN A 182 -10.88 9.81 16.81
C GLN A 182 -9.78 9.18 15.96
N LEU A 183 -10.13 8.19 15.13
CA LEU A 183 -9.18 7.57 14.20
C LEU A 183 -8.71 8.57 13.13
N LEU A 184 -9.62 9.39 12.60
CA LEU A 184 -9.30 10.46 11.65
C LEU A 184 -8.42 11.54 12.27
N ALA A 185 -8.77 12.03 13.47
CA ALA A 185 -7.97 13.02 14.20
C ALA A 185 -6.53 12.54 14.42
N ARG A 186 -6.34 11.24 14.66
CA ARG A 186 -5.01 10.65 14.72
C ARG A 186 -4.28 10.68 13.37
N GLY A 187 -5.00 10.38 12.28
CA GLY A 187 -4.49 10.56 10.92
C GLY A 187 -4.02 12.00 10.66
N GLU A 188 -4.79 13.00 11.11
CA GLU A 188 -4.45 14.43 10.98
C GLU A 188 -3.17 14.79 11.74
N VAL A 189 -3.05 14.37 13.01
CA VAL A 189 -1.83 14.59 13.80
C VAL A 189 -0.61 13.95 13.12
N LEU A 190 -0.78 12.74 12.58
CA LEU A 190 0.27 12.04 11.84
C LEU A 190 0.65 12.78 10.55
N ALA A 191 -0.33 13.30 9.81
CA ALA A 191 -0.10 14.11 8.61
C ALA A 191 0.68 15.39 8.92
N GLN A 192 0.32 16.09 10.00
CA GLN A 192 0.97 17.34 10.39
C GLN A 192 2.44 17.13 10.80
N LYS A 193 2.72 16.09 11.58
CA LYS A 193 4.11 15.74 11.96
C LYS A 193 4.96 15.36 10.76
N ALA A 194 4.37 14.70 9.76
CA ALA A 194 5.07 14.26 8.57
C ALA A 194 5.59 15.44 7.71
N LEU A 195 4.95 16.62 7.77
CA LEU A 195 5.37 17.80 6.99
C LEU A 195 6.77 18.30 7.35
N VAL A 196 7.18 18.11 8.60
CA VAL A 196 8.47 18.54 9.14
C VAL A 196 9.43 17.37 9.34
N GLU A 197 9.16 16.24 8.66
CA GLU A 197 9.93 14.98 8.73
C GLU A 197 10.12 14.44 10.17
N GLU A 198 9.25 14.82 11.10
CA GLU A 198 9.32 14.34 12.48
C GLU A 198 8.83 12.89 12.57
N SER A 199 9.53 12.06 13.35
CA SER A 199 9.09 10.68 13.59
C SER A 199 7.79 10.66 14.40
N ALA A 200 6.69 10.39 13.70
CA ALA A 200 5.37 10.34 14.31
C ALA A 200 5.03 8.95 14.88
N ARG A 201 5.76 8.53 15.93
CA ARG A 201 5.49 7.28 16.64
C ARG A 201 4.57 7.51 17.85
N PRO A 202 3.64 6.57 18.15
CA PRO A 202 3.26 5.45 17.30
C PRO A 202 2.45 5.91 16.08
N GLY A 203 2.49 5.14 14.98
CA GLY A 203 2.04 5.55 13.65
C GLY A 203 3.18 5.45 12.63
N LEU A 204 2.84 5.51 11.35
CA LEU A 204 3.81 5.56 10.26
C LEU A 204 3.29 6.46 9.14
N ALA A 205 4.10 7.42 8.71
CA ALA A 205 3.88 8.19 7.49
C ALA A 205 4.99 7.87 6.50
N VAL A 206 4.65 7.63 5.24
CA VAL A 206 5.62 7.41 4.17
C VAL A 206 5.56 8.56 3.17
N ALA A 207 6.69 9.26 3.03
CA ALA A 207 6.83 10.39 2.11
C ALA A 207 6.85 9.92 0.65
N PRO A 208 6.17 10.63 -0.27
CA PRO A 208 6.22 10.32 -1.70
C PRO A 208 7.61 10.63 -2.25
N ARG A 209 8.37 9.60 -2.60
CA ARG A 209 9.68 9.72 -3.26
C ARG A 209 9.66 8.92 -4.54
N GLU A 210 10.05 9.54 -5.65
CA GLU A 210 10.03 8.89 -6.95
C GLU A 210 10.73 7.52 -6.92
N GLY A 211 10.05 6.51 -7.45
CA GLY A 211 10.55 5.13 -7.54
C GLY A 211 10.48 4.32 -6.25
N LEU A 212 10.09 4.92 -5.11
CA LEU A 212 9.82 4.19 -3.87
C LEU A 212 8.52 3.37 -4.02
N CYS A 213 8.60 2.09 -3.68
CA CYS A 213 7.42 1.24 -3.49
C CYS A 213 7.21 0.93 -2.01
N VAL A 214 5.98 1.06 -1.55
CA VAL A 214 5.49 0.57 -0.26
C VAL A 214 4.57 -0.61 -0.52
N ALA A 215 4.85 -1.73 0.13
CA ALA A 215 4.01 -2.92 0.11
C ALA A 215 3.51 -3.19 1.53
N PHE A 216 2.19 -3.35 1.70
CA PHE A 216 1.62 -3.62 3.02
C PHE A 216 0.50 -4.65 2.99
N TRP A 217 0.42 -5.44 4.05
CA TRP A 217 -0.59 -6.48 4.20
C TRP A 217 -1.82 -5.93 4.92
N THR A 218 -2.98 -6.16 4.33
CA THR A 218 -4.29 -5.82 4.91
C THR A 218 -4.79 -6.91 5.87
N ARG A 219 -4.15 -8.08 5.87
CA ARG A 219 -4.54 -9.26 6.65
C ARG A 219 -3.40 -9.81 7.49
N LEU A 220 -3.74 -10.35 8.66
CA LEU A 220 -2.79 -10.92 9.61
C LEU A 220 -2.15 -12.20 9.04
N PRO A 221 -0.83 -12.39 9.23
CA PRO A 221 -0.19 -13.65 8.89
C PRO A 221 -0.74 -14.77 9.79
N GLY A 222 -1.12 -15.90 9.18
CA GLY A 222 -1.65 -17.06 9.89
C GLY A 222 -3.18 -17.15 9.84
N SER A 223 -3.90 -16.25 10.52
CA SER A 223 -5.37 -16.31 10.55
C SER A 223 -6.02 -15.82 9.26
N GLY A 224 -5.36 -14.97 8.49
CA GLY A 224 -5.96 -14.31 7.33
C GLY A 224 -7.03 -13.28 7.69
N ALA A 225 -7.32 -13.04 8.98
CA ALA A 225 -8.25 -11.99 9.42
C ALA A 225 -7.74 -10.60 9.01
N VAL A 226 -8.65 -9.65 8.79
CA VAL A 226 -8.29 -8.26 8.47
C VAL A 226 -7.50 -7.66 9.63
N ASP A 227 -6.31 -7.09 9.35
CA ASP A 227 -5.50 -6.41 10.35
C ASP A 227 -5.96 -4.95 10.47
N CYS A 228 -6.63 -4.61 11.57
CA CYS A 228 -7.01 -3.24 11.88
C CYS A 228 -5.81 -2.28 11.83
N ALA A 229 -4.58 -2.74 12.09
CA ALA A 229 -3.43 -1.85 12.02
C ALA A 229 -3.18 -1.31 10.60
N SER A 230 -3.76 -1.94 9.56
CA SER A 230 -3.66 -1.54 8.15
C SER A 230 -4.61 -0.42 7.73
N TRP A 231 -5.38 0.16 8.66
CA TRP A 231 -6.11 1.41 8.41
C TRP A 231 -5.13 2.46 7.89
N HIS A 232 -5.41 2.99 6.71
CA HIS A 232 -4.50 3.92 6.03
C HIS A 232 -5.25 4.94 5.16
N GLY A 233 -4.54 5.98 4.75
CA GLY A 233 -5.06 7.02 3.87
C GLY A 233 -3.93 7.88 3.29
N GLY A 234 -4.28 8.76 2.36
CA GLY A 234 -3.35 9.73 1.80
C GLY A 234 -3.55 11.09 2.44
N ALA A 235 -2.46 11.71 2.90
CA ALA A 235 -2.47 13.13 3.23
C ALA A 235 -2.75 13.96 1.97
N ALA A 236 -3.44 15.08 2.16
CA ALA A 236 -3.65 16.12 1.18
C ALA A 236 -2.30 16.62 0.67
N VAL A 237 -2.32 17.05 -0.59
CA VAL A 237 -1.16 17.61 -1.28
C VAL A 237 -1.40 19.11 -1.40
N THR A 238 -0.39 19.93 -1.18
CA THR A 238 -0.44 21.39 -1.38
C THR A 238 0.61 21.83 -2.39
N GLY A 239 0.39 22.98 -3.01
CA GLY A 239 1.30 23.54 -4.01
C GLY A 239 1.23 22.89 -5.38
N GLU A 240 2.12 23.32 -6.28
CA GLU A 240 2.12 22.88 -7.67
C GLU A 240 2.67 21.46 -7.87
N GLY A 241 2.21 20.77 -8.93
CA GLY A 241 2.74 19.46 -9.35
C GLY A 241 2.04 18.23 -8.76
N GLY A 242 1.31 18.37 -7.65
CA GLY A 242 0.46 17.32 -7.09
C GLY A 242 1.21 16.04 -6.67
N LYS A 243 0.54 14.88 -6.77
CA LYS A 243 1.09 13.56 -6.42
C LYS A 243 0.65 12.49 -7.40
N TRP A 244 1.63 11.76 -7.94
CA TRP A 244 1.39 10.59 -8.79
C TRP A 244 1.75 9.30 -8.06
N THR A 245 0.82 8.34 -8.09
CA THR A 245 1.04 6.99 -7.56
C THR A 245 0.54 5.93 -8.51
N LEU A 246 1.22 4.79 -8.55
CA LEU A 246 0.77 3.57 -9.19
C LEU A 246 0.38 2.56 -8.10
N GLN A 247 -0.84 2.06 -8.15
CA GLN A 247 -1.39 1.13 -7.16
C GLN A 247 -1.71 -0.22 -7.79
N LYS A 248 -1.45 -1.28 -7.03
CA LYS A 248 -1.94 -2.63 -7.32
C LYS A 248 -2.41 -3.32 -6.06
N PHE A 249 -3.53 -3.99 -6.17
CA PHE A 249 -4.00 -4.95 -5.18
C PHE A 249 -3.63 -6.36 -5.65
N ARG A 250 -2.98 -7.12 -4.78
CA ARG A 250 -2.83 -8.57 -4.92
C ARG A 250 -3.93 -9.26 -4.14
N GLU A 251 -4.65 -10.10 -4.87
CA GLU A 251 -5.74 -10.88 -4.30
C GLU A 251 -5.30 -12.32 -4.05
N ALA A 252 -5.87 -12.94 -3.01
CA ALA A 252 -5.74 -14.37 -2.84
C ALA A 252 -6.43 -15.08 -4.02
N PRO A 253 -5.82 -16.13 -4.60
CA PRO A 253 -6.45 -16.90 -5.67
C PRO A 253 -7.86 -17.35 -5.25
N PRO A 254 -8.86 -17.33 -6.15
CA PRO A 254 -10.22 -17.75 -5.82
C PRO A 254 -10.32 -19.13 -5.15
N GLU A 255 -9.39 -20.01 -5.44
CA GLU A 255 -9.27 -21.39 -4.97
C GLU A 255 -8.74 -21.45 -3.53
N ALA A 256 -7.85 -20.53 -3.16
CA ALA A 256 -7.23 -20.46 -1.83
C ALA A 256 -8.22 -20.03 -0.73
N LEU A 257 -9.36 -19.44 -1.10
CA LEU A 257 -10.39 -19.03 -0.15
C LEU A 257 -11.35 -20.15 0.24
N LYS A 258 -11.43 -21.23 -0.56
CA LYS A 258 -12.26 -22.40 -0.23
C LYS A 258 -11.84 -23.05 1.09
N ASP A 259 -10.56 -22.92 1.45
CA ASP A 259 -9.98 -23.49 2.68
C ASP A 259 -9.79 -22.45 3.80
N CYS A 260 -9.90 -21.15 3.51
CA CYS A 260 -9.73 -20.06 4.49
C CYS A 260 -11.05 -19.60 5.15
N CYS A 261 -12.20 -20.07 4.68
CA CYS A 261 -13.49 -19.84 5.33
C CYS A 261 -13.62 -20.68 6.62
N VAL A 262 -12.80 -20.39 7.62
CA VAL A 262 -13.18 -20.62 9.01
C VAL A 262 -13.75 -19.30 9.49
N GLU A 263 -15.04 -19.07 9.25
CA GLU A 263 -15.97 -18.33 10.12
C GLU A 263 -17.41 -18.55 9.61
N ALA A 264 -17.96 -19.72 9.96
CA ALA A 264 -19.39 -19.93 10.25
C ALA A 264 -19.60 -21.35 10.82
N GLY A 265 -19.44 -21.52 12.14
CA GLY A 265 -20.23 -22.49 12.92
C GLY A 265 -20.05 -24.00 12.70
N GLY A 266 -18.90 -24.49 12.24
CA GLY A 266 -18.68 -25.94 12.08
C GLY A 266 -17.35 -26.43 12.64
N SER A 267 -17.39 -27.25 13.69
CA SER A 267 -16.26 -28.03 14.18
C SER A 267 -15.69 -28.91 13.07
N ARG A 268 -14.62 -28.46 12.41
CA ARG A 268 -13.68 -29.35 11.72
C ARG A 268 -12.26 -28.93 12.07
N THR A 269 -11.50 -29.89 12.57
CA THR A 269 -10.08 -29.76 12.83
C THR A 269 -9.34 -29.42 11.53
N PRO A 270 -8.41 -28.46 11.53
CA PRO A 270 -7.65 -28.13 10.34
C PRO A 270 -6.74 -29.31 9.97
N SER A 271 -6.74 -29.67 8.67
CA SER A 271 -5.81 -30.68 8.15
C SER A 271 -4.38 -30.12 8.12
N PRO A 272 -3.38 -30.85 8.62
CA PRO A 272 -1.99 -30.39 8.67
C PRO A 272 -1.37 -30.55 7.28
N GLY A 273 -1.57 -29.57 6.39
CA GLY A 273 -1.06 -29.70 5.01
C GLY A 273 -0.76 -28.42 4.24
N LEU A 274 -1.49 -27.32 4.45
CA LEU A 274 -1.37 -26.15 3.57
C LEU A 274 -0.81 -24.87 4.21
N CYS A 275 -0.55 -24.87 5.52
CA CYS A 275 0.12 -23.73 6.17
C CYS A 275 1.66 -23.88 6.11
N THR A 276 2.23 -24.04 4.92
CA THR A 276 3.67 -23.81 4.77
C THR A 276 3.89 -22.31 4.80
N ARG A 277 4.38 -21.81 5.94
CA ARG A 277 4.92 -20.46 6.11
C ARG A 277 5.69 -20.04 4.84
N PRO A 278 5.46 -18.86 4.26
CA PRO A 278 6.47 -18.25 3.41
C PRO A 278 7.72 -18.07 4.27
N ARG A 279 8.76 -18.85 4.03
CA ARG A 279 10.09 -18.58 4.60
C ARG A 279 10.53 -17.25 3.99
N ALA A 280 10.57 -16.19 4.81
CA ALA A 280 11.32 -15.01 4.45
C ALA A 280 12.75 -15.44 4.08
N PRO A 281 13.34 -14.92 3.00
CA PRO A 281 14.72 -15.26 2.65
C PRO A 281 15.63 -14.88 3.82
N ALA A 282 16.50 -15.81 4.20
CA ALA A 282 17.51 -15.56 5.22
C ALA A 282 18.45 -14.43 4.72
N PRO A 283 18.87 -13.49 5.59
CA PRO A 283 19.84 -12.48 5.19
C PRO A 283 21.14 -13.17 4.77
N ALA A 284 21.60 -12.92 3.56
CA ALA A 284 22.88 -13.40 3.07
C ALA A 284 23.99 -12.84 3.99
N LEU A 285 24.61 -13.72 4.78
CA LEU A 285 25.85 -13.43 5.49
C LEU A 285 26.95 -13.14 4.45
N LEU A 286 27.25 -11.86 4.26
CA LEU A 286 28.46 -11.38 3.60
C LEU A 286 29.68 -11.97 4.34
N ARG A 287 30.27 -13.03 3.80
CA ARG A 287 31.61 -13.47 4.19
C ARG A 287 32.61 -12.44 3.67
N GLY A 288 33.06 -11.56 4.57
CA GLY A 288 34.21 -10.71 4.33
C GLY A 288 35.43 -11.56 4.00
N ARG A 289 35.97 -11.38 2.79
CA ARG A 289 37.33 -11.82 2.48
C ARG A 289 38.28 -10.94 3.28
N ARG A 290 38.90 -11.51 4.32
CA ARG A 290 40.11 -10.95 4.92
C ARG A 290 41.18 -10.91 3.83
N ALA A 291 41.68 -9.70 3.54
CA ALA A 291 42.95 -9.53 2.88
C ALA A 291 44.03 -10.14 3.79
N LEU A 292 44.74 -11.14 3.28
CA LEU A 292 45.99 -11.59 3.87
C LEU A 292 47.08 -10.70 3.28
N SER A 293 47.74 -9.96 4.17
CA SER A 293 49.02 -9.32 3.95
C SER A 293 50.10 -10.38 3.73
N ARG A 294 50.86 -10.22 2.65
CA ARG A 294 52.31 -10.37 2.56
C ARG A 294 52.79 -9.85 1.22
#